data_AF-A0A957HWI9-F1
#
_entry.id   AF-A0A957HWI9-F1
#
_cell.length_a   1.000
_cell.length_b   1.000
_cell.length_c   1.000
_cell.angle_alpha   90.00
_cell.angle_beta   90.00
_cell.angle_gamma   90.00
#
_symmetry.space_group_name_H-M   'P 1'
#
loop_
_entity.id
_entity.type
_entity.pdbx_description
1 polymer ?
#
loop_
_entity_poly.entity_id
_entity_poly.type
_entity_poly.pdbx_seq_one_letter_code
_entity_poly.pdbx_strand_id
1 'polypeptide(L)'
;MKKNSVSLLVFLCGMVLFPFIAAAQTSDEEIQVRLNKDWGYGGGGQIQGAFSYDVSAPSYIVRVEFLLDGESIGEDTEAPFKFQFDT
;
A
#
# COMPACT_ATOMS: atom_id res chain seq x y z
N MET A 1 23.46 -33.62 -36.80
CA MET A 1 23.61 -32.61 -35.71
C MET A 1 22.77 -31.34 -35.90
N LYS A 2 22.32 -30.98 -37.11
CA LYS A 2 21.59 -29.71 -37.39
C LYS A 2 20.09 -29.68 -37.02
N LYS A 3 19.42 -30.84 -36.92
CA LYS A 3 17.95 -30.94 -36.68
C LYS A 3 17.55 -30.53 -35.25
N ASN A 4 18.42 -30.76 -34.27
CA ASN A 4 18.13 -30.44 -32.85
C ASN A 4 18.33 -28.95 -32.56
N SER A 5 19.24 -28.29 -33.29
CA SER A 5 19.52 -26.86 -33.15
C SER A 5 18.36 -25.97 -33.60
N VAL A 6 17.68 -26.36 -34.69
CA VAL A 6 16.49 -25.64 -35.19
C VAL A 6 15.31 -25.82 -34.23
N SER A 7 15.12 -27.05 -33.72
CA SER A 7 14.10 -27.34 -32.71
C SER A 7 14.31 -26.53 -31.43
N LEU A 8 15.56 -26.40 -30.98
CA LEU A 8 15.91 -25.60 -29.81
C LEU A 8 15.66 -24.11 -30.04
N LEU A 9 15.94 -23.60 -31.24
CA LEU A 9 15.77 -22.20 -31.59
C LEU A 9 14.29 -21.80 -31.73
N VAL A 10 13.46 -22.70 -32.28
CA VAL A 10 11.99 -22.51 -32.31
C VAL A 10 11.40 -22.55 -30.90
N PHE A 11 11.88 -23.44 -30.04
CA PHE A 11 11.45 -23.51 -28.65
C PHE A 11 11.86 -22.24 -27.86
N LEU A 12 13.09 -21.75 -28.08
CA LEU A 12 13.58 -20.52 -27.46
C LEU A 12 12.81 -19.28 -27.93
N CYS A 13 12.53 -19.17 -29.25
CA CYS A 13 11.69 -18.09 -29.79
C CYS A 13 10.24 -18.17 -29.28
N GLY A 14 9.68 -19.36 -29.10
CA GLY A 14 8.37 -19.55 -28.49
C GLY A 14 8.32 -19.03 -27.06
N MET A 15 9.39 -19.22 -26.28
CA MET A 15 9.47 -18.75 -24.89
C MET A 15 9.60 -17.22 -24.76
N VAL A 16 10.12 -16.54 -25.79
CA VAL A 16 10.24 -15.06 -25.84
C VAL A 16 8.95 -14.39 -26.33
N LEU A 17 8.14 -15.10 -27.12
CA LEU A 17 6.90 -14.57 -27.71
C LEU A 17 5.64 -14.77 -26.84
N PHE A 18 5.73 -15.54 -25.75
CA PHE A 18 4.70 -15.56 -24.72
C PHE A 18 5.05 -14.50 -23.67
N PRO A 19 4.44 -13.30 -23.70
CA PRO A 19 4.57 -12.38 -22.58
C PRO A 19 4.10 -13.12 -21.33
N PHE A 20 4.95 -13.13 -20.30
CA PHE A 20 4.53 -13.43 -18.95
C PHE A 20 3.31 -12.57 -18.67
N ILE A 21 2.12 -13.16 -18.67
CA ILE A 21 0.93 -12.50 -18.17
C ILE A 21 1.16 -12.43 -16.66
N ALA A 22 1.86 -11.37 -16.23
CA ALA A 22 1.96 -10.97 -14.84
C ALA A 22 0.59 -10.41 -14.45
N ALA A 23 -0.39 -11.29 -14.31
CA ALA A 23 -1.68 -10.97 -13.69
C ALA A 23 -1.47 -10.93 -12.17
N ALA A 24 -0.88 -9.83 -11.69
CA ALA A 24 -0.81 -9.52 -10.27
C ALA A 24 -1.04 -8.02 -10.03
N GLN A 25 -1.98 -7.43 -10.78
CA GLN A 25 -2.44 -6.06 -10.57
C GLN A 25 -3.96 -6.05 -10.42
N THR A 26 -4.46 -6.82 -9.45
CA THR A 26 -5.65 -6.36 -8.75
C THR A 26 -5.14 -5.34 -7.75
N SER A 27 -5.04 -4.08 -8.17
CA SER A 27 -5.03 -2.97 -7.22
C SER A 27 -6.43 -2.94 -6.63
N ASP A 28 -6.68 -3.81 -5.66
CA ASP A 28 -7.80 -3.60 -4.75
C ASP A 28 -7.55 -2.21 -4.18
N GLU A 29 -8.42 -1.27 -4.54
CA GLU A 29 -8.44 0.11 -4.11
C GLU A 29 -8.76 0.16 -2.61
N GLU A 30 -7.89 -0.44 -1.81
CA GLU A 30 -8.06 -0.66 -0.39
C GLU A 30 -7.49 0.54 0.36
N ILE A 31 -8.27 1.04 1.32
CA ILE A 31 -7.82 2.09 2.23
C ILE A 31 -6.82 1.46 3.19
N GLN A 32 -5.58 1.96 3.16
CA GLN A 32 -4.55 1.55 4.10
C GLN A 32 -4.35 2.66 5.12
N VAL A 33 -4.53 2.33 6.40
CA VAL A 33 -4.25 3.22 7.53
C VAL A 33 -3.01 2.72 8.24
N ARG A 34 -2.01 3.59 8.39
CA ARG A 34 -0.81 3.32 9.18
C ARG A 34 -0.74 4.28 10.34
N LEU A 35 -0.48 3.74 11.53
CA LEU A 35 -0.17 4.52 12.71
C LEU A 35 1.35 4.54 12.89
N ASN A 36 1.93 5.73 12.94
CA ASN A 36 3.35 5.95 13.19
C ASN A 36 3.54 6.51 14.60
N LYS A 37 4.55 6.00 15.31
CA LYS A 37 5.00 6.60 16.56
C LYS A 37 6.09 7.62 16.24
N ASP A 38 5.75 8.89 16.33
CA ASP A 38 6.71 9.97 16.06
C ASP A 38 7.58 10.20 17.30
N TRP A 39 6.97 10.15 18.49
CA TRP A 39 7.66 10.28 19.77
C TRP A 39 6.89 9.59 20.91
N GLY A 40 7.61 9.11 21.91
CA GLY A 40 7.03 8.58 23.15
C GLY A 40 7.04 7.05 23.29
N TYR A 41 6.08 6.52 24.05
CA TYR A 41 6.00 5.12 24.47
C TYR A 41 4.98 4.33 23.64
N GLY A 42 5.29 3.06 23.38
CA GLY A 42 4.39 2.10 22.74
C GLY A 42 4.76 0.69 23.17
N GLY A 43 3.96 0.09 24.04
CA GLY A 43 4.26 -1.22 24.65
C GLY A 43 3.16 -1.66 25.62
N GLY A 44 3.01 -2.97 25.83
CA GLY A 44 2.03 -3.51 26.77
C GLY A 44 0.57 -3.16 26.45
N GLY A 45 0.26 -2.83 25.19
CA GLY A 45 -1.08 -2.37 24.78
C GLY A 45 -1.36 -0.89 25.07
N GLN A 46 -0.35 -0.12 25.46
CA GLN A 46 -0.46 1.31 25.77
C GLN A 46 0.41 2.13 24.81
N ILE A 47 -0.06 3.34 24.49
CA ILE A 47 0.68 4.36 23.76
C ILE A 47 0.64 5.67 24.55
N GLN A 48 1.70 6.46 24.44
CA GLN A 48 1.78 7.81 25.03
C GLN A 48 2.77 8.66 24.23
N GLY A 49 2.43 9.91 23.97
CA GLY A 49 3.23 10.85 23.18
C GLY A 49 2.61 11.18 21.83
N ALA A 50 3.45 11.58 20.87
CA ALA A 50 3.02 12.07 19.57
C ALA A 50 2.98 10.92 18.54
N PHE A 51 1.83 10.79 17.87
CA PHE A 51 1.57 9.79 16.84
C PHE A 51 0.96 10.43 15.61
N SER A 52 1.19 9.81 14.45
CA SER A 52 0.61 10.24 13.18
C SER A 52 -0.12 9.11 12.48
N TYR A 53 -1.30 9.40 11.95
CA TYR A 53 -1.96 8.59 10.93
C TYR A 53 -1.41 8.96 9.55
N ASP A 54 -1.03 7.95 8.77
CA ASP A 54 -0.79 8.04 7.33
C ASP A 54 -1.86 7.19 6.62
N VAL A 55 -2.64 7.81 5.73
CA VAL A 55 -3.71 7.11 5.01
C VAL A 55 -3.45 7.14 3.51
N SER A 56 -3.31 5.95 2.93
CA SER A 56 -3.32 5.75 1.48
C SER A 56 -4.73 5.35 1.08
N ALA A 57 -5.36 6.15 0.25
CA ALA A 57 -6.72 5.93 -0.20
C ALA A 57 -6.82 6.11 -1.73
N PRO A 58 -7.84 5.51 -2.36
CA PRO A 58 -8.12 5.73 -3.77
C PRO A 58 -8.39 7.20 -4.09
N SER A 59 -8.15 7.60 -5.33
CA SER A 59 -8.24 9.01 -5.76
C SER A 59 -9.64 9.62 -5.69
N TYR A 60 -10.69 8.81 -5.57
CA TYR A 60 -12.07 9.30 -5.39
C TYR A 60 -12.40 9.66 -3.94
N ILE A 61 -11.52 9.35 -2.98
CA ILE A 61 -11.67 9.80 -1.60
C ILE A 61 -11.24 11.25 -1.53
N VAL A 62 -12.13 12.10 -1.01
CA VAL A 62 -11.94 13.56 -0.94
C VAL A 62 -11.75 14.07 0.49
N ARG A 63 -12.00 13.21 1.50
CA ARG A 63 -11.90 13.56 2.91
C ARG A 63 -11.70 12.30 3.75
N VAL A 64 -10.83 12.41 4.76
CA VAL A 64 -10.65 11.42 5.82
C VAL A 64 -10.95 12.10 7.17
N GLU A 65 -11.83 11.51 7.96
CA GLU A 65 -12.05 11.89 9.35
C GLU A 65 -11.28 10.90 10.24
N PHE A 66 -10.52 11.44 11.20
CA PHE A 66 -9.70 10.66 12.13
C PHE A 66 -10.40 10.59 13.48
N LEU A 67 -10.45 9.39 14.05
CA LEU A 67 -11.11 9.14 15.32
C LEU A 67 -10.15 8.49 16.31
N LEU A 68 -10.25 8.88 17.58
CA LEU A 68 -9.61 8.22 18.72
C LEU A 68 -10.71 7.80 19.70
N ASP A 69 -10.77 6.51 20.05
CA ASP A 69 -11.81 5.94 20.92
C ASP A 69 -13.26 6.26 20.50
N GLY A 70 -13.49 6.44 19.19
CA GLY A 70 -14.79 6.78 18.61
C GLY A 70 -15.13 8.27 18.62
N GLU A 71 -14.25 9.13 19.14
CA GLU A 71 -14.38 10.59 19.09
C GLU A 71 -13.56 11.17 17.93
N SER A 72 -14.14 12.13 17.20
CA SER A 72 -13.47 12.82 16.10
C SER A 72 -12.35 13.71 16.64
N ILE A 73 -11.12 13.50 16.16
CA ILE A 73 -9.95 14.31 16.55
C ILE A 73 -9.52 15.28 15.45
N GLY A 74 -10.02 15.10 14.22
CA GLY A 74 -9.74 15.99 13.10
C GLY A 74 -10.07 15.37 11.74
N GLU A 75 -9.86 16.14 10.68
CA GLU A 75 -10.06 15.69 9.30
C GLU A 75 -8.96 16.22 8.39
N ASP A 76 -8.75 15.54 7.27
CA ASP A 76 -7.87 15.98 6.17
C ASP A 76 -8.61 15.81 4.83
N THR A 77 -8.53 16.85 4.00
CA THR A 77 -9.18 16.92 2.67
C THR A 77 -8.18 16.93 1.52
N GLU A 78 -6.88 16.84 1.80
CA GLU A 78 -5.84 16.89 0.78
C GLU A 78 -4.98 15.61 0.82
N ALA A 79 -5.00 14.83 -0.26
CA ALA A 79 -4.13 13.67 -0.37
C ALA A 79 -2.66 14.10 -0.59
N PRO A 80 -1.67 13.41 0.00
CA PRO A 80 -1.79 12.23 0.87
C PRO A 80 -2.27 12.59 2.29
N PHE A 81 -3.31 11.90 2.76
CA PHE A 81 -3.97 12.24 4.00
C PHE A 81 -3.11 11.91 5.23
N LYS A 82 -2.94 12.89 6.12
CA LYS A 82 -2.11 12.78 7.32
C LYS A 82 -2.74 13.51 8.50
N PHE A 83 -2.61 12.94 9.69
CA PHE A 83 -3.07 13.59 10.91
C PHE A 83 -2.20 13.24 12.11
N GLN A 84 -1.66 14.25 12.79
CA GLN A 84 -0.85 14.06 14.01
C GLN A 84 -1.67 14.38 15.26
N PHE A 85 -1.50 13.58 16.30
CA PHE A 85 -2.18 13.73 17.59
C PHE A 85 -1.29 13.32 18.76
N ASP A 86 -1.63 13.78 19.96
CA ASP A 86 -0.97 13.43 21.22
C ASP A 86 -1.91 12.60 22.11
N THR A 87 -1.36 11.64 22.85
CA THR A 87 -2.07 10.80 23.83
C THR A 87 -1.25 10.48 25.07
#